data_AF-B3S6E9-F1
#
_entry.id   AF-B3S6E9-F1
#
_cell.length_a   1.000
_cell.length_b   1.000
_cell.length_c   1.000
_cell.angle_alpha   90.00
_cell.angle_beta   90.00
_cell.angle_gamma   90.00
#
_symmetry.space_group_name_H-M   'P 1'
#
loop_
_entity.id
_entity.type
_entity.pdbx_description
1 polymer ?
#
loop_
_entity_poly.entity_id
_entity_poly.type
_entity_poly.pdbx_seq_one_letter_code
_entity_poly.pdbx_strand_id
1 'polypeptide(L)'
;MSASCIVTQPVIIDFDVFSLWLKGYTIDETVKHRLNREQGLANRSQARIDQKLIIADTLDCYRLFNVIEDKYLKNPSSLANQIMFDLPPDIQNKLIQEYYSFDKAFARELLGKKLSSRLRKDVDEIGEKARVLSRSCRRQLDNFRRVFKAVEDLDGSLPGNIQSQFLLSDKLTKLDRKFLHIKDGDIEIDKTFIQDLRDLKSVTNDNIEQHRTLLLAKLSGKVKEDSLLSIGSHFKAMMRATLNIATGLVHSKEWKDIYNNMVEKVIEILRHMRIDQEQSELILNAFSETAADVTLSKHLSNIYYRYLKVFGFCLIQLYP
;
A
#
# COMPACT_ATOMS: atom_id res chain seq x y z
N MET A 1 -35.63 -4.49 39.39
CA MET A 1 -35.65 -4.71 37.92
C MET A 1 -35.95 -3.37 37.28
N SER A 2 -34.90 -2.63 36.92
CA SER A 2 -35.05 -1.32 36.28
C SER A 2 -34.85 -1.52 34.79
N ALA A 3 -35.95 -1.48 34.03
CA ALA A 3 -35.89 -1.48 32.58
C ALA A 3 -35.41 -0.11 32.11
N SER A 4 -34.14 -0.02 31.69
CA SER A 4 -33.65 1.12 30.91
C SER A 4 -34.08 0.92 29.46
N CYS A 5 -35.29 1.35 29.11
CA CYS A 5 -35.72 1.44 27.73
C CYS A 5 -35.13 2.73 27.14
N ILE A 6 -34.07 2.61 26.35
CA ILE A 6 -33.65 3.69 25.46
C ILE A 6 -34.52 3.57 24.21
N VAL A 7 -35.57 4.40 24.11
CA VAL A 7 -36.34 4.58 22.88
C VAL A 7 -35.53 5.51 21.98
N THR A 8 -34.47 5.00 21.38
CA THR A 8 -33.88 5.62 20.19
C THR A 8 -34.04 4.63 19.06
N GLN A 9 -34.76 5.03 18.02
CA GLN A 9 -34.83 4.26 16.79
C GLN A 9 -33.38 3.95 16.35
N PRO A 10 -33.05 2.68 16.04
CA PRO A 10 -31.68 2.31 15.69
C PRO A 10 -31.21 3.16 14.53
N VAL A 11 -30.00 3.70 14.64
CA VAL A 11 -29.46 4.59 13.62
C VAL A 11 -29.13 3.77 12.38
N ILE A 12 -29.91 3.95 11.32
CA ILE A 12 -29.70 3.27 10.05
C ILE A 12 -28.63 4.03 9.27
N ILE A 13 -27.54 3.34 8.94
CA ILE A 13 -26.46 3.88 8.13
C ILE A 13 -26.69 3.49 6.66
N ASP A 14 -26.94 4.48 5.80
CA ASP A 14 -26.90 4.30 4.35
C ASP A 14 -25.43 4.22 3.89
N PHE A 15 -24.94 3.00 3.68
CA PHE A 15 -23.55 2.76 3.28
C PHE A 15 -23.23 3.23 1.85
N ASP A 16 -24.22 3.41 0.98
CA ASP A 16 -23.97 3.97 -0.35
C ASP A 16 -23.65 5.45 -0.25
N VAL A 17 -24.42 6.17 0.58
CA VAL A 17 -24.16 7.59 0.89
C VAL A 17 -22.86 7.73 1.68
N PHE A 18 -22.58 6.82 2.60
CA PHE A 18 -21.30 6.78 3.33
C PHE A 18 -20.11 6.59 2.37
N SER A 19 -20.22 5.69 1.39
CA SER A 19 -19.19 5.48 0.36
C SER A 19 -18.92 6.76 -0.46
N LEU A 20 -19.96 7.48 -0.86
CA LEU A 20 -19.83 8.75 -1.57
C LEU A 20 -19.20 9.84 -0.69
N TRP A 21 -19.60 9.90 0.58
CA TRP A 21 -19.00 10.79 1.56
C TRP A 21 -17.50 10.51 1.76
N LEU A 22 -17.12 9.22 1.88
CA LEU A 22 -15.72 8.79 1.99
C LEU A 22 -14.89 9.09 0.76
N LYS A 23 -15.49 9.01 -0.43
CA LYS A 23 -14.87 9.40 -1.71
C LYS A 23 -14.67 10.91 -1.82
N GLY A 24 -15.32 11.70 -0.98
CA GLY A 24 -15.12 13.13 -0.87
C GLY A 24 -16.14 13.96 -1.64
N TYR A 25 -17.23 13.37 -2.13
CA TYR A 25 -18.29 14.09 -2.82
C TYR A 25 -18.99 15.09 -1.89
N THR A 26 -19.39 16.21 -2.45
CA THR A 26 -20.25 17.22 -1.82
C THR A 26 -21.68 16.70 -1.68
N ILE A 27 -22.49 17.39 -0.86
CA ILE A 27 -23.91 17.06 -0.70
C ILE A 27 -24.63 17.12 -2.06
N ASP A 28 -24.38 18.16 -2.86
CA ASP A 28 -25.03 18.34 -4.16
C ASP A 28 -24.66 17.23 -5.15
N GLU A 29 -23.39 16.82 -5.19
CA GLU A 29 -22.94 15.71 -6.04
C GLU A 29 -23.55 14.38 -5.60
N THR A 30 -23.60 14.13 -4.29
CA THR A 30 -24.23 12.93 -3.74
C THR A 30 -25.72 12.90 -4.02
N VAL A 31 -26.43 14.02 -3.87
CA VAL A 31 -27.85 14.13 -4.25
C VAL A 31 -28.03 13.79 -5.73
N LYS A 32 -27.18 14.32 -6.63
CA LYS A 32 -27.24 13.98 -8.06
C LYS A 32 -27.03 12.47 -8.29
N HIS A 33 -26.05 11.86 -7.63
CA HIS A 33 -25.82 10.41 -7.72
C HIS A 33 -27.03 9.59 -7.25
N ARG A 34 -27.63 9.98 -6.11
CA ARG A 34 -28.83 9.31 -5.57
C ARG A 34 -30.03 9.48 -6.50
N LEU A 35 -30.28 10.70 -6.99
CA LEU A 35 -31.38 10.97 -7.92
C LEU A 35 -31.26 10.14 -9.21
N ASN A 36 -30.07 10.03 -9.79
CA ASN A 36 -29.86 9.22 -10.99
C ASN A 36 -30.13 7.73 -10.72
N ARG A 37 -29.76 7.22 -9.55
CA ARG A 37 -30.03 5.84 -9.13
C ARG A 37 -31.52 5.60 -8.94
N GLU A 38 -32.19 6.45 -8.18
CA GLU A 38 -33.62 6.34 -7.90
C GLU A 38 -34.45 6.51 -9.18
N GLN A 39 -34.04 7.37 -10.12
CA GLN A 39 -34.68 7.48 -11.44
C GLN A 39 -34.58 6.18 -12.25
N GLY A 40 -33.44 5.50 -12.21
CA GLY A 40 -33.27 4.19 -12.85
C GLY A 40 -34.20 3.11 -12.27
N LEU A 41 -34.54 3.19 -10.99
CA LEU A 41 -35.45 2.28 -10.29
C LEU A 41 -36.92 2.67 -10.49
N ALA A 42 -37.24 3.94 -10.36
CA ALA A 42 -38.58 4.50 -10.56
C ALA A 42 -39.09 4.32 -11.98
N ASN A 43 -38.21 4.39 -13.00
CA ASN A 43 -38.60 4.08 -14.38
C ASN A 43 -39.06 2.62 -14.55
N ARG A 44 -38.64 1.71 -13.66
CA ARG A 44 -39.06 0.29 -13.67
C ARG A 44 -40.32 0.04 -12.84
N SER A 45 -40.61 0.88 -11.85
CA SER A 45 -41.72 0.70 -10.90
C SER A 45 -42.82 1.75 -11.00
N GLN A 46 -42.67 2.74 -11.88
CA GLN A 46 -43.58 3.88 -12.08
C GLN A 46 -43.82 4.72 -10.80
N ALA A 47 -42.91 4.62 -9.83
CA ALA A 47 -42.98 5.34 -8.56
C ALA A 47 -42.55 6.81 -8.72
N ARG A 48 -43.18 7.72 -7.96
CA ARG A 48 -42.81 9.13 -7.95
C ARG A 48 -41.66 9.38 -6.97
N ILE A 49 -40.57 9.96 -7.45
CA ILE A 49 -39.42 10.33 -6.62
C ILE A 49 -39.68 11.70 -5.99
N ASP A 50 -39.66 11.76 -4.65
CA ASP A 50 -39.62 13.04 -3.95
C ASP A 50 -38.16 13.52 -3.80
N GLN A 51 -37.78 14.44 -4.68
CA GLN A 51 -36.43 15.02 -4.68
C GLN A 51 -36.12 15.75 -3.37
N LYS A 52 -37.12 16.39 -2.74
CA LYS A 52 -36.92 17.14 -1.49
C LYS A 52 -36.56 16.20 -0.35
N LEU A 53 -37.19 15.02 -0.31
CA LEU A 53 -36.90 14.00 0.68
C LEU A 53 -35.46 13.49 0.53
N ILE A 54 -35.00 13.22 -0.70
CA ILE A 54 -33.62 12.77 -0.95
C ILE A 54 -32.60 13.83 -0.54
N ILE A 55 -32.88 15.12 -0.81
CA ILE A 55 -32.01 16.21 -0.39
C ILE A 55 -31.92 16.29 1.13
N ALA A 56 -33.06 16.28 1.83
CA ALA A 56 -33.11 16.34 3.29
C ALA A 56 -32.40 15.14 3.93
N ASP A 57 -32.68 13.93 3.46
CA ASP A 57 -32.06 12.70 3.95
C ASP A 57 -30.54 12.69 3.72
N THR A 58 -30.07 13.12 2.53
CA THR A 58 -28.62 13.21 2.25
C THR A 58 -27.93 14.19 3.19
N LEU A 59 -28.57 15.33 3.48
CA LEU A 59 -28.05 16.33 4.41
C LEU A 59 -27.92 15.75 5.83
N ASP A 60 -28.93 15.02 6.29
CA ASP A 60 -28.94 14.40 7.62
C ASP A 60 -27.91 13.26 7.71
N CYS A 61 -27.75 12.44 6.67
CA CYS A 61 -26.66 11.46 6.60
C CYS A 61 -25.29 12.15 6.72
N TYR A 62 -25.04 13.25 5.99
CA TYR A 62 -23.76 13.96 6.05
C TYR A 62 -23.49 14.54 7.45
N ARG A 63 -24.52 15.10 8.11
CA ARG A 63 -24.41 15.58 9.50
C ARG A 63 -24.07 14.44 10.44
N LEU A 64 -24.76 13.32 10.32
CA LEU A 64 -24.50 12.12 11.12
C LEU A 64 -23.07 11.62 10.94
N PHE A 65 -22.59 11.50 9.69
CA PHE A 65 -21.24 11.02 9.41
C PHE A 65 -20.17 11.93 9.99
N ASN A 66 -20.35 13.26 9.95
CA ASN A 66 -19.40 14.19 10.56
C ASN A 66 -19.36 14.02 12.09
N VAL A 67 -20.52 13.83 12.74
CA VAL A 67 -20.59 13.57 14.20
C VAL A 67 -19.93 12.24 14.56
N ILE A 68 -20.20 11.19 13.80
CA ILE A 68 -19.60 9.86 13.99
C ILE A 68 -18.08 9.91 13.75
N GLU A 69 -17.63 10.63 12.72
CA GLU A 69 -16.22 10.83 12.42
C GLU A 69 -15.48 11.48 13.60
N ASP A 70 -15.99 12.60 14.09
CA ASP A 70 -15.33 13.37 15.14
C ASP A 70 -15.30 12.66 16.49
N LYS A 71 -16.37 11.91 16.82
CA LYS A 71 -16.48 11.25 18.12
C LYS A 71 -15.86 9.86 18.16
N TYR A 72 -15.91 9.10 17.06
CA TYR A 72 -15.64 7.67 17.10
C TYR A 72 -14.69 7.16 16.01
N LEU A 73 -14.83 7.58 14.76
CA LEU A 73 -13.98 7.01 13.70
C LEU A 73 -12.54 7.48 13.81
N LYS A 74 -12.29 8.68 14.35
CA LYS A 74 -10.93 9.11 14.66
C LYS A 74 -10.34 8.37 15.88
N ASN A 75 -11.16 7.79 16.75
CA ASN A 75 -10.71 7.07 17.96
C ASN A 75 -11.52 5.76 18.13
N PRO A 76 -11.24 4.71 17.34
CA PRO A 76 -12.11 3.52 17.27
C PRO A 76 -12.33 2.80 18.61
N SER A 77 -11.35 2.80 19.52
CA SER A 77 -11.49 2.23 20.87
C SER A 77 -12.65 2.83 21.68
N SER A 78 -13.01 4.09 21.39
CA SER A 78 -14.13 4.79 22.03
C SER A 78 -15.49 4.41 21.43
N LEU A 79 -15.52 3.81 20.22
CA LEU A 79 -16.76 3.38 19.56
C LEU A 79 -17.32 2.11 20.21
N ALA A 80 -16.46 1.21 20.70
CA ALA A 80 -16.89 -0.06 21.28
C ALA A 80 -17.66 0.11 22.60
N ASN A 81 -17.55 1.26 23.28
CA ASN A 81 -18.09 1.50 24.62
C ASN A 81 -19.11 2.66 24.68
N GLN A 82 -19.60 3.15 23.54
CA GLN A 82 -20.47 4.32 23.49
C GLN A 82 -21.96 3.97 23.60
N ILE A 83 -22.76 4.88 24.19
CA ILE A 83 -24.20 4.73 24.46
C ILE A 83 -25.07 5.66 23.58
N MET A 84 -24.44 6.58 22.85
CA MET A 84 -25.13 7.67 22.12
C MET A 84 -25.80 7.20 20.82
N PHE A 85 -25.29 6.13 20.20
CA PHE A 85 -25.82 5.56 18.97
C PHE A 85 -26.04 4.06 19.15
N ASP A 86 -27.26 3.58 18.95
CA ASP A 86 -27.52 2.14 18.91
C ASP A 86 -27.05 1.57 17.57
N LEU A 87 -25.75 1.27 17.48
CA LEU A 87 -25.08 0.72 16.30
C LEU A 87 -24.63 -0.72 16.60
N PRO A 88 -25.14 -1.74 15.88
CA PRO A 88 -24.68 -3.11 16.03
C PRO A 88 -23.16 -3.25 15.82
N PRO A 89 -22.47 -4.18 16.50
CA PRO A 89 -21.02 -4.35 16.41
C PRO A 89 -20.51 -4.54 14.96
N ASP A 90 -21.28 -5.23 14.14
CA ASP A 90 -21.04 -5.46 12.72
C ASP A 90 -21.11 -4.16 11.89
N ILE A 91 -22.03 -3.25 12.21
CA ILE A 91 -22.11 -1.92 11.60
C ILE A 91 -20.94 -1.04 12.06
N GLN A 92 -20.60 -1.07 13.35
CA GLN A 92 -19.43 -0.37 13.89
C GLN A 92 -18.14 -0.82 13.19
N ASN A 93 -17.95 -2.14 13.06
CA ASN A 93 -16.80 -2.71 12.38
C ASN A 93 -16.77 -2.25 10.92
N LYS A 94 -17.87 -2.36 10.19
CA LYS A 94 -17.93 -1.93 8.78
C LYS A 94 -17.60 -0.45 8.60
N LEU A 95 -18.15 0.43 9.45
CA LEU A 95 -17.82 1.86 9.46
C LEU A 95 -16.32 2.11 9.66
N ILE A 96 -15.70 1.43 10.64
CA ILE A 96 -14.26 1.53 10.90
C ILE A 96 -13.45 1.03 9.70
N GLN A 97 -13.75 -0.17 9.16
CA GLN A 97 -12.99 -0.74 8.04
C GLN A 97 -13.06 0.16 6.80
N GLU A 98 -14.25 0.66 6.44
CA GLU A 98 -14.41 1.54 5.29
C GLU A 98 -13.76 2.92 5.53
N TYR A 99 -13.87 3.47 6.74
CA TYR A 99 -13.23 4.74 7.08
C TYR A 99 -11.70 4.65 7.13
N TYR A 100 -11.09 3.53 7.48
CA TYR A 100 -9.63 3.35 7.41
C TYR A 100 -9.14 2.76 6.09
N SER A 101 -10.06 2.42 5.18
CA SER A 101 -9.68 1.93 3.87
C SER A 101 -8.90 2.98 3.07
N PHE A 102 -7.83 2.49 2.44
CA PHE A 102 -7.00 3.26 1.52
C PHE A 102 -7.40 2.98 0.08
N ASP A 103 -7.49 4.04 -0.72
CA ASP A 103 -7.60 3.94 -2.15
C ASP A 103 -6.28 3.44 -2.72
N LYS A 104 -6.34 2.40 -3.55
CA LYS A 104 -5.13 1.73 -4.07
C LYS A 104 -4.36 2.60 -5.07
N ALA A 105 -5.06 3.44 -5.86
CA ALA A 105 -4.42 4.32 -6.81
C ALA A 105 -3.70 5.46 -6.07
N PHE A 106 -4.39 6.08 -5.10
CA PHE A 106 -3.80 7.09 -4.23
C PHE A 106 -2.64 6.53 -3.41
N ALA A 107 -2.80 5.32 -2.89
CA ALA A 107 -1.75 4.60 -2.20
C ALA A 107 -0.50 4.48 -3.07
N ARG A 108 -0.62 3.94 -4.28
CA ARG A 108 0.52 3.77 -5.21
C ARG A 108 1.24 5.06 -5.53
N GLU A 109 0.51 6.15 -5.76
CA GLU A 109 1.11 7.47 -6.04
C GLU A 109 1.77 8.10 -4.80
N LEU A 110 1.25 7.81 -3.60
CA LEU A 110 1.84 8.24 -2.34
C LEU A 110 3.11 7.43 -2.00
N LEU A 111 3.14 6.15 -2.39
CA LEU A 111 4.26 5.21 -2.24
C LEU A 111 5.41 5.61 -3.18
N GLY A 112 6.27 6.52 -2.71
CA GLY A 112 7.41 7.03 -3.48
C GLY A 112 7.75 8.49 -3.18
N LYS A 113 6.86 9.23 -2.51
CA LYS A 113 7.12 10.61 -2.09
C LYS A 113 7.44 10.71 -0.60
N LYS A 114 8.50 11.44 -0.25
CA LYS A 114 8.88 11.67 1.15
C LYS A 114 7.76 12.41 1.88
N LEU A 115 7.29 11.87 3.01
CA LEU A 115 6.26 12.46 3.87
C LEU A 115 6.78 13.72 4.61
N SER A 116 7.10 14.79 3.86
CA SER A 116 7.56 16.07 4.42
C SER A 116 6.39 16.97 4.82
N SER A 117 6.66 18.08 5.51
CA SER A 117 5.65 19.12 5.78
C SER A 117 5.04 19.70 4.49
N ARG A 118 5.74 19.60 3.34
CA ARG A 118 5.24 20.00 2.00
C ARG A 118 4.23 19.03 1.40
N LEU A 119 4.15 17.79 1.91
CA LEU A 119 3.22 16.77 1.40
C LEU A 119 1.75 17.25 1.44
N ARG A 120 1.38 18.13 2.38
CA ARG A 120 0.01 18.65 2.45
C ARG A 120 -0.37 19.49 1.21
N LYS A 121 0.61 20.14 0.54
CA LYS A 121 0.42 20.82 -0.76
C LYS A 121 0.45 19.82 -1.91
N ASP A 122 1.30 18.82 -1.85
CA ASP A 122 1.44 17.81 -2.90
C ASP A 122 0.28 16.79 -2.92
N VAL A 123 -0.48 16.66 -1.83
CA VAL A 123 -1.61 15.72 -1.70
C VAL A 123 -2.70 16.01 -2.72
N ASP A 124 -2.96 17.28 -3.01
CA ASP A 124 -3.96 17.67 -4.00
C ASP A 124 -3.48 17.27 -5.41
N GLU A 125 -2.21 17.48 -5.74
CA GLU A 125 -1.61 17.01 -7.01
C GLU A 125 -1.57 15.48 -7.14
N ILE A 126 -1.22 14.78 -6.06
CA ILE A 126 -1.21 13.30 -6.01
C ILE A 126 -2.64 12.78 -6.16
N GLY A 127 -3.61 13.43 -5.51
CA GLY A 127 -5.03 13.13 -5.63
C GLY A 127 -5.52 13.28 -7.06
N GLU A 128 -5.17 14.38 -7.73
CA GLU A 128 -5.50 14.60 -9.14
C GLU A 128 -4.95 13.50 -10.05
N LYS A 129 -3.68 13.12 -9.88
CA LYS A 129 -3.06 12.01 -10.64
C LYS A 129 -3.74 10.67 -10.38
N ALA A 130 -4.04 10.38 -9.12
CA ALA A 130 -4.73 9.17 -8.70
C ALA A 130 -6.24 9.18 -9.02
N ARG A 131 -6.78 10.32 -9.48
CA ARG A 131 -8.21 10.58 -9.67
C ARG A 131 -9.04 10.37 -8.41
N VAL A 132 -8.49 10.80 -7.26
CA VAL A 132 -9.13 10.77 -5.95
C VAL A 132 -9.34 12.21 -5.47
N LEU A 133 -10.54 12.49 -4.96
CA LEU A 133 -10.88 13.85 -4.51
C LEU A 133 -10.04 14.25 -3.29
N SER A 134 -9.62 15.52 -3.25
CA SER A 134 -8.79 16.11 -2.21
C SER A 134 -9.28 15.79 -0.78
N ARG A 135 -10.60 15.86 -0.54
CA ARG A 135 -11.19 15.52 0.76
C ARG A 135 -10.88 14.07 1.18
N SER A 136 -11.02 13.11 0.26
CA SER A 136 -10.70 11.70 0.52
C SER A 136 -9.21 11.49 0.70
N CYS A 137 -8.37 12.13 -0.12
CA CYS A 137 -6.91 12.07 0.01
C CYS A 137 -6.44 12.55 1.39
N ARG A 138 -6.98 13.69 1.86
CA ARG A 138 -6.67 14.26 3.19
C ARG A 138 -7.11 13.31 4.31
N ARG A 139 -8.34 12.78 4.25
CA ARG A 139 -8.83 11.77 5.21
C ARG A 139 -7.90 10.57 5.30
N GLN A 140 -7.56 9.96 4.17
CA GLN A 140 -6.69 8.77 4.12
C GLN A 140 -5.31 9.06 4.74
N LEU A 141 -4.71 10.21 4.40
CA LEU A 141 -3.42 10.62 4.97
C LEU A 141 -3.49 10.89 6.47
N ASP A 142 -4.55 11.56 6.93
CA ASP A 142 -4.72 11.85 8.36
C ASP A 142 -5.01 10.59 9.17
N ASN A 143 -5.76 9.63 8.61
CA ASN A 143 -5.97 8.32 9.21
C ASN A 143 -4.65 7.55 9.34
N PHE A 144 -3.84 7.52 8.28
CA PHE A 144 -2.52 6.90 8.32
C PHE A 144 -1.62 7.54 9.39
N ARG A 145 -1.55 8.87 9.44
CA ARG A 145 -0.77 9.59 10.47
C ARG A 145 -1.24 9.28 11.89
N ARG A 146 -2.55 9.15 12.07
CA ARG A 146 -3.14 8.84 13.38
C ARG A 146 -2.80 7.44 13.84
N VAL A 147 -2.92 6.45 12.96
CA VAL A 147 -2.49 5.07 13.23
C VAL A 147 -1.03 5.06 13.63
N PHE A 148 -0.17 5.71 12.83
CA PHE A 148 1.27 5.79 13.10
C PHE A 148 1.57 6.37 14.48
N LYS A 149 1.05 7.57 14.77
CA LYS A 149 1.34 8.28 16.03
C LYS A 149 0.89 7.49 17.26
N ALA A 150 -0.16 6.71 17.12
CA ALA A 150 -0.72 5.95 18.23
C ALA A 150 0.09 4.68 18.53
N VAL A 151 0.82 4.13 17.55
CA VAL A 151 1.56 2.86 17.68
C VAL A 151 3.08 3.00 17.71
N GLU A 152 3.63 4.19 17.45
CA GLU A 152 5.09 4.42 17.39
C GLU A 152 5.82 4.17 18.72
N ASP A 153 5.18 4.49 19.84
CA ASP A 153 5.77 4.39 21.18
C ASP A 153 5.36 3.12 21.96
N LEU A 154 4.66 2.19 21.29
CA LEU A 154 4.13 0.99 21.94
C LEU A 154 5.04 -0.22 21.76
N ASP A 155 5.30 -0.92 22.85
CA ASP A 155 5.96 -2.23 22.81
C ASP A 155 5.10 -3.28 22.10
N GLY A 156 5.75 -4.26 21.47
CA GLY A 156 5.10 -5.39 20.83
C GLY A 156 5.01 -5.30 19.30
N SER A 157 4.18 -6.17 18.70
CA SER A 157 4.09 -6.25 17.25
C SER A 157 3.23 -5.11 16.70
N LEU A 158 3.75 -4.39 15.69
CA LEU A 158 3.01 -3.33 14.99
C LEU A 158 1.61 -3.78 14.53
N PRO A 159 1.43 -4.95 13.88
CA PRO A 159 0.09 -5.38 13.48
C PRO A 159 -0.86 -5.56 14.67
N GLY A 160 -0.39 -6.17 15.75
CA GLY A 160 -1.18 -6.34 16.97
C GLY A 160 -1.59 -5.01 17.59
N ASN A 161 -0.67 -4.04 17.65
CA ASN A 161 -0.94 -2.71 18.21
C ASN A 161 -1.98 -1.94 17.39
N ILE A 162 -1.89 -2.00 16.05
CA ILE A 162 -2.89 -1.40 15.16
C ILE A 162 -4.26 -2.07 15.35
N GLN A 163 -4.31 -3.40 15.41
CA GLN A 163 -5.56 -4.13 15.58
C GLN A 163 -6.23 -3.82 16.92
N SER A 164 -5.46 -3.78 18.01
CA SER A 164 -6.00 -3.50 19.34
C SER A 164 -6.51 -2.06 19.48
N GLN A 165 -5.83 -1.09 18.87
CA GLN A 165 -6.19 0.33 19.06
C GLN A 165 -7.17 0.88 18.02
N PHE A 166 -7.18 0.33 16.80
CA PHE A 166 -8.03 0.82 15.72
C PHE A 166 -9.09 -0.18 15.28
N LEU A 167 -9.12 -1.38 15.86
CA LEU A 167 -10.08 -2.44 15.52
C LEU A 167 -10.07 -2.81 14.02
N LEU A 168 -8.90 -2.67 13.38
CA LEU A 168 -8.72 -2.94 11.95
C LEU A 168 -8.55 -4.44 11.68
N SER A 169 -9.02 -4.91 10.53
CA SER A 169 -8.80 -6.28 10.08
C SER A 169 -7.35 -6.51 9.66
N ASP A 170 -6.89 -7.77 9.71
CA ASP A 170 -5.57 -8.21 9.22
C ASP A 170 -5.23 -7.65 7.83
N LYS A 171 -6.24 -7.55 6.96
CA LYS A 171 -6.08 -7.06 5.58
C LYS A 171 -5.69 -5.58 5.54
N LEU A 172 -6.33 -4.74 6.34
CA LEU A 172 -6.02 -3.30 6.41
C LEU A 172 -4.70 -3.07 7.16
N THR A 173 -4.48 -3.79 8.25
CA THR A 173 -3.23 -3.73 9.02
C THR A 173 -2.00 -4.07 8.18
N LYS A 174 -2.09 -5.02 7.24
CA LYS A 174 -1.00 -5.33 6.30
C LYS A 174 -0.70 -4.18 5.34
N LEU A 175 -1.71 -3.41 4.93
CA LEU A 175 -1.54 -2.26 4.06
C LEU A 175 -0.91 -1.09 4.82
N ASP A 176 -1.40 -0.80 6.03
CA ASP A 176 -0.80 0.20 6.92
C ASP A 176 0.64 -0.18 7.29
N ARG A 177 0.94 -1.46 7.55
CA ARG A 177 2.31 -1.96 7.72
C ARG A 177 3.20 -1.67 6.50
N LYS A 178 2.69 -1.85 5.27
CA LYS A 178 3.45 -1.57 4.05
C LYS A 178 3.80 -0.08 3.92
N PHE A 179 2.89 0.81 4.30
CA PHE A 179 3.16 2.25 4.40
C PHE A 179 4.06 2.62 5.58
N LEU A 180 3.90 1.92 6.71
CA LEU A 180 4.74 2.13 7.89
C LEU A 180 6.18 1.77 7.56
N HIS A 181 6.43 0.63 6.91
CA HIS A 181 7.74 0.23 6.38
C HIS A 181 8.39 1.26 5.45
N ILE A 182 7.61 2.16 4.85
CA ILE A 182 8.09 3.21 3.93
C ILE A 182 8.35 4.53 4.64
N LYS A 183 7.61 4.85 5.72
CA LYS A 183 7.98 5.94 6.64
C LYS A 183 9.18 5.53 7.52
N ASP A 184 9.19 4.27 7.89
CA ASP A 184 10.32 3.51 8.42
C ASP A 184 11.41 3.18 7.38
N GLY A 185 11.49 3.97 6.30
CA GLY A 185 12.82 4.29 5.77
C GLY A 185 13.74 4.96 6.83
N ASP A 186 13.19 5.30 8.01
CA ASP A 186 13.87 5.57 9.28
C ASP A 186 13.64 4.48 10.37
N ILE A 187 13.18 3.23 10.05
CA ILE A 187 13.63 2.05 10.84
C ILE A 187 15.14 2.21 10.87
N GLU A 188 15.82 1.80 11.93
CA GLU A 188 17.26 1.55 11.84
C GLU A 188 17.50 0.56 10.69
N ILE A 189 17.57 1.07 9.46
CA ILE A 189 18.07 0.36 8.31
C ILE A 189 19.44 0.03 8.82
N ASP A 190 19.66 -1.26 9.06
CA ASP A 190 20.82 -1.80 9.71
C ASP A 190 22.04 -1.08 9.15
N LYS A 191 22.48 -0.03 9.86
CA LYS A 191 23.42 0.93 9.26
C LYS A 191 24.72 0.20 9.00
N THR A 192 24.98 -0.84 9.81
CA THR A 192 26.07 -1.78 9.64
C THR A 192 25.91 -2.56 8.34
N PHE A 193 24.76 -3.19 8.10
CA PHE A 193 24.48 -3.87 6.81
C PHE A 193 24.56 -2.94 5.60
N ILE A 194 24.05 -1.70 5.68
CA ILE A 194 24.17 -0.74 4.57
C ILE A 194 25.64 -0.40 4.30
N GLN A 195 26.46 -0.22 5.34
CA GLN A 195 27.89 -0.01 5.14
C GLN A 195 28.54 -1.25 4.49
N ASP A 196 28.13 -2.44 4.91
CA ASP A 196 28.61 -3.72 4.35
C ASP A 196 28.27 -3.87 2.85
N LEU A 197 27.23 -3.21 2.34
CA LEU A 197 26.93 -3.21 0.89
C LEU A 197 28.07 -2.65 0.04
N ARG A 198 29.01 -1.86 0.59
CA ARG A 198 30.23 -1.44 -0.12
C ARG A 198 31.08 -2.63 -0.55
N ASP A 199 31.09 -3.70 0.24
CA ASP A 199 31.90 -4.89 0.00
C ASP A 199 31.44 -5.62 -1.27
N LEU A 200 30.21 -5.38 -1.73
CA LEU A 200 29.71 -5.88 -3.01
C LEU A 200 30.51 -5.38 -4.22
N LYS A 201 31.32 -4.32 -4.08
CA LYS A 201 32.30 -3.92 -5.12
C LYS A 201 33.37 -4.98 -5.38
N SER A 202 33.60 -5.89 -4.43
CA SER A 202 34.56 -6.99 -4.57
C SER A 202 34.01 -8.18 -5.38
N VAL A 203 32.71 -8.20 -5.70
CA VAL A 203 32.11 -9.22 -6.57
C VAL A 203 32.71 -9.09 -7.97
N THR A 204 33.39 -10.15 -8.42
CA THR A 204 34.11 -10.14 -9.69
C THR A 204 33.21 -10.51 -10.87
N ASN A 205 33.70 -10.29 -12.10
CA ASN A 205 33.01 -10.77 -13.30
C ASN A 205 32.86 -12.31 -13.29
N ASP A 206 33.79 -13.04 -12.68
CA ASP A 206 33.72 -14.50 -12.59
C ASP A 206 32.59 -14.93 -11.65
N ASN A 207 32.38 -14.22 -10.53
CA ASN A 207 31.23 -14.46 -9.66
C ASN A 207 29.91 -14.17 -10.37
N ILE A 208 29.85 -13.09 -11.16
CA ILE A 208 28.67 -12.76 -11.98
C ILE A 208 28.41 -13.84 -13.04
N GLU A 209 29.46 -14.33 -13.70
CA GLU A 209 29.33 -15.40 -14.70
C GLU A 209 28.90 -16.73 -14.06
N GLN A 210 29.41 -17.05 -12.88
CA GLN A 210 28.96 -18.20 -12.10
C GLN A 210 27.48 -18.07 -11.75
N HIS A 211 27.05 -16.91 -11.25
CA HIS A 211 25.64 -16.68 -10.92
C HIS A 211 24.75 -16.80 -12.18
N ARG A 212 25.21 -16.29 -13.33
CA ARG A 212 24.52 -16.47 -14.62
C ARG A 212 24.32 -17.95 -14.93
N THR A 213 25.36 -18.76 -14.78
CA THR A 213 25.32 -20.20 -15.07
C THR A 213 24.34 -20.92 -14.15
N LEU A 214 24.36 -20.61 -12.85
CA LEU A 214 23.43 -21.17 -11.86
C LEU A 214 21.96 -20.79 -12.17
N LEU A 215 21.73 -19.52 -12.52
CA LEU A 215 20.40 -19.06 -12.92
C LEU A 215 19.89 -19.80 -14.16
N LEU A 216 20.71 -19.87 -15.21
CA LEU A 216 20.31 -20.52 -16.46
C LEU A 216 20.08 -22.03 -16.27
N ALA A 217 20.89 -22.69 -15.45
CA ALA A 217 20.66 -24.09 -15.09
C ALA A 217 19.33 -24.28 -14.35
N LYS A 218 18.97 -23.37 -13.46
CA LYS A 218 17.71 -23.42 -12.68
C LYS A 218 16.47 -23.13 -13.52
N LEU A 219 16.60 -22.31 -14.55
CA LEU A 219 15.53 -21.95 -15.49
C LEU A 219 15.43 -22.93 -16.66
N SER A 220 16.46 -23.73 -16.93
CA SER A 220 16.44 -24.75 -17.97
C SER A 220 15.24 -25.70 -17.78
N GLY A 221 14.49 -25.92 -18.86
CA GLY A 221 13.26 -26.71 -18.86
C GLY A 221 12.02 -26.03 -18.26
N LYS A 222 12.14 -24.81 -17.70
CA LYS A 222 11.01 -24.01 -17.19
C LYS A 222 10.63 -22.84 -18.09
N VAL A 223 11.55 -22.40 -18.95
CA VAL A 223 11.34 -21.32 -19.93
C VAL A 223 11.73 -21.81 -21.32
N LYS A 224 11.19 -21.15 -22.36
CA LYS A 224 11.56 -21.42 -23.75
C LYS A 224 13.05 -21.13 -23.99
N GLU A 225 13.66 -21.87 -24.90
CA GLU A 225 15.10 -21.76 -25.20
C GLU A 225 15.50 -20.34 -25.67
N ASP A 226 14.67 -19.70 -26.50
CA ASP A 226 14.87 -18.30 -26.92
C ASP A 226 14.84 -17.33 -25.73
N SER A 227 13.93 -17.54 -24.77
CA SER A 227 13.85 -16.75 -23.54
C SER A 227 15.09 -16.98 -22.68
N LEU A 228 15.57 -18.23 -22.57
CA LEU A 228 16.77 -18.58 -21.81
C LEU A 228 18.02 -17.89 -22.38
N LEU A 229 18.16 -17.85 -23.71
CA LEU A 229 19.22 -17.12 -24.40
C LEU A 229 19.15 -15.62 -24.15
N SER A 230 17.94 -15.03 -24.21
CA SER A 230 17.71 -13.62 -23.92
C SER A 230 18.05 -13.25 -22.47
N ILE A 231 17.63 -14.06 -21.49
CA ILE A 231 17.97 -13.87 -20.08
C ILE A 231 19.50 -13.94 -19.91
N GLY A 232 20.13 -14.92 -20.55
CA GLY A 232 21.58 -15.11 -20.50
C GLY A 232 22.37 -13.92 -21.05
N SER A 233 21.93 -13.31 -22.15
CA SER A 233 22.62 -12.17 -22.78
C SER A 233 22.49 -10.87 -21.97
N HIS A 234 21.37 -10.68 -21.27
CA HIS A 234 21.11 -9.46 -20.47
C HIS A 234 21.53 -9.59 -18.99
N PHE A 235 21.78 -10.80 -18.49
CA PHE A 235 22.08 -11.04 -17.08
C PHE A 235 23.22 -10.18 -16.53
N LYS A 236 24.34 -10.06 -17.26
CA LYS A 236 25.49 -9.27 -16.81
C LYS A 236 25.13 -7.79 -16.62
N ALA A 237 24.35 -7.22 -17.54
CA ALA A 237 23.90 -5.84 -17.45
C ALA A 237 22.98 -5.64 -16.24
N MET A 238 22.01 -6.55 -16.06
CA MET A 238 21.09 -6.56 -14.92
C MET A 238 21.83 -6.68 -13.58
N MET A 239 22.81 -7.59 -13.49
CA MET A 239 23.58 -7.81 -12.27
C MET A 239 24.46 -6.61 -11.93
N ARG A 240 25.10 -5.98 -12.93
CA ARG A 240 25.88 -4.75 -12.73
C ARG A 240 25.00 -3.59 -12.27
N ALA A 241 23.83 -3.39 -12.89
CA ALA A 241 22.87 -2.38 -12.45
C ALA A 241 22.46 -2.61 -10.98
N THR A 242 22.18 -3.86 -10.62
CA THR A 242 21.79 -4.27 -9.28
C THR A 242 22.88 -4.00 -8.23
N LEU A 243 24.14 -4.34 -8.52
CA LEU A 243 25.29 -4.07 -7.62
C LEU A 243 25.63 -2.58 -7.52
N ASN A 244 25.49 -1.84 -8.63
CA ASN A 244 25.71 -0.38 -8.63
C ASN A 244 24.68 0.33 -7.74
N ILE A 245 23.42 -0.11 -7.77
CA ILE A 245 22.41 0.38 -6.83
C ILE A 245 22.83 0.03 -5.40
N ALA A 246 23.14 -1.23 -5.14
CA ALA A 246 23.51 -1.73 -3.79
C ALA A 246 24.63 -0.90 -3.15
N THR A 247 25.71 -0.70 -3.89
CA THR A 247 26.91 0.02 -3.42
C THR A 247 26.67 1.53 -3.28
N GLY A 248 25.67 2.08 -3.97
CA GLY A 248 25.22 3.46 -3.84
C GLY A 248 24.34 3.72 -2.62
N LEU A 249 23.61 2.71 -2.12
CA LEU A 249 22.70 2.83 -0.96
C LEU A 249 23.40 3.22 0.34
N VAL A 250 24.72 3.14 0.38
CA VAL A 250 25.57 3.70 1.42
C VAL A 250 25.32 5.19 1.63
N HIS A 251 25.00 5.91 0.55
CA HIS A 251 24.74 7.33 0.58
C HIS A 251 23.25 7.58 0.85
N SER A 252 22.95 8.29 1.95
CA SER A 252 21.58 8.60 2.38
C SER A 252 20.70 9.30 1.33
N LYS A 253 21.30 9.90 0.30
CA LYS A 253 20.60 10.55 -0.82
C LYS A 253 20.01 9.54 -1.82
N GLU A 254 20.70 8.41 -2.07
CA GLU A 254 20.31 7.40 -3.06
C GLU A 254 19.05 6.62 -2.64
N TRP A 255 18.72 6.61 -1.35
CA TRP A 255 17.50 5.97 -0.81
C TRP A 255 16.21 6.55 -1.38
N LYS A 256 16.21 7.84 -1.72
CA LYS A 256 15.02 8.51 -2.27
C LYS A 256 14.70 8.03 -3.67
N ASP A 257 15.74 7.65 -4.41
CA ASP A 257 15.65 7.28 -5.82
C ASP A 257 15.77 5.77 -6.02
N ILE A 258 15.80 4.96 -4.95
CA ILE A 258 15.98 3.49 -5.05
C ILE A 258 14.93 2.84 -5.95
N TYR A 259 13.66 3.24 -5.81
CA TYR A 259 12.58 2.71 -6.64
C TYR A 259 12.71 3.15 -8.10
N ASN A 260 13.02 4.42 -8.34
CA ASN A 260 13.27 4.94 -9.69
C ASN A 260 14.46 4.22 -10.33
N ASN A 261 15.55 4.04 -9.58
CA ASN A 261 16.72 3.29 -10.00
C ASN A 261 16.41 1.82 -10.31
N MET A 262 15.60 1.13 -9.49
CA MET A 262 15.15 -0.24 -9.78
C MET A 262 14.35 -0.30 -11.09
N VAL A 263 13.43 0.66 -11.30
CA VAL A 263 12.62 0.73 -12.52
C VAL A 263 13.50 1.00 -13.73
N GLU A 264 14.23 2.11 -13.72
CA GLU A 264 14.99 2.62 -14.87
C GLU A 264 16.19 1.73 -15.24
N LYS A 265 16.87 1.13 -14.25
CA LYS A 265 18.13 0.42 -14.49
C LYS A 265 17.99 -1.10 -14.55
N VAL A 266 16.93 -1.66 -13.97
CA VAL A 266 16.76 -3.12 -13.89
C VAL A 266 15.47 -3.58 -14.56
N ILE A 267 14.33 -2.98 -14.23
CA ILE A 267 13.04 -3.37 -14.84
C ILE A 267 13.00 -3.05 -16.32
N GLU A 268 13.57 -1.92 -16.75
CA GLU A 268 13.71 -1.63 -18.19
C GLU A 268 14.47 -2.76 -18.90
N ILE A 269 15.54 -3.32 -18.32
CA ILE A 269 16.26 -4.46 -18.92
C ILE A 269 15.34 -5.69 -19.04
N LEU A 270 14.54 -5.99 -18.02
CA LEU A 270 13.57 -7.08 -18.06
C LEU A 270 12.49 -6.85 -19.13
N ARG A 271 12.02 -5.61 -19.30
CA ARG A 271 11.07 -5.23 -20.37
C ARG A 271 11.65 -5.45 -21.77
N HIS A 272 12.94 -5.18 -21.96
CA HIS A 272 13.62 -5.46 -23.23
C HIS A 272 13.68 -6.96 -23.55
N MET A 273 13.62 -7.84 -22.54
CA MET A 273 13.54 -9.30 -22.75
C MET A 273 12.18 -9.76 -23.28
N ARG A 274 11.15 -8.90 -23.28
CA ARG A 274 9.77 -9.21 -23.70
C ARG A 274 9.14 -10.41 -22.96
N ILE A 275 9.45 -10.55 -21.68
CA ILE A 275 8.90 -11.59 -20.80
C ILE A 275 7.57 -11.14 -20.18
N ASP A 276 6.65 -12.09 -19.99
CA ASP A 276 5.38 -11.84 -19.30
C ASP A 276 5.56 -11.78 -17.77
N GLN A 277 4.48 -11.46 -17.05
CA GLN A 277 4.50 -11.29 -15.59
C GLN A 277 4.87 -12.61 -14.88
N GLU A 278 4.31 -13.75 -15.29
CA GLU A 278 4.58 -15.06 -14.69
C GLU A 278 6.05 -15.47 -14.88
N GLN A 279 6.60 -15.23 -16.08
CA GLN A 279 8.01 -15.44 -16.38
C GLN A 279 8.91 -14.50 -15.57
N SER A 280 8.54 -13.23 -15.41
CA SER A 280 9.31 -12.28 -14.60
C SER A 280 9.42 -12.71 -13.13
N GLU A 281 8.32 -13.20 -12.55
CA GLU A 281 8.31 -13.74 -11.19
C GLU A 281 9.20 -14.98 -11.08
N LEU A 282 9.08 -15.92 -12.04
CA LEU A 282 9.92 -17.11 -12.08
C LEU A 282 11.42 -16.76 -12.16
N ILE A 283 11.78 -15.82 -13.03
CA ILE A 283 13.18 -15.39 -13.24
C ILE A 283 13.73 -14.68 -12.00
N LEU A 284 12.97 -13.75 -11.42
CA LEU A 284 13.41 -12.97 -10.25
C LEU A 284 13.48 -13.80 -8.96
N ASN A 285 12.60 -14.77 -8.81
CA ASN A 285 12.70 -15.76 -7.73
C ASN A 285 13.94 -16.63 -7.92
N ALA A 286 14.17 -17.18 -9.12
CA ALA A 286 15.35 -17.97 -9.41
C ALA A 286 16.64 -17.17 -9.18
N PHE A 287 16.69 -15.91 -9.64
CA PHE A 287 17.80 -14.96 -9.43
C PHE A 287 18.14 -14.74 -7.96
N SER A 288 17.12 -14.61 -7.12
CA SER A 288 17.29 -14.41 -5.68
C SER A 288 17.77 -15.68 -4.98
N GLU A 289 17.25 -16.84 -5.40
CA GLU A 289 17.58 -18.13 -4.79
C GLU A 289 18.99 -18.61 -5.16
N THR A 290 19.39 -18.48 -6.43
CA THR A 290 20.73 -18.90 -6.91
C THR A 290 21.87 -18.07 -6.36
N ALA A 291 21.57 -16.92 -5.75
CA ALA A 291 22.56 -16.08 -5.08
C ALA A 291 23.26 -16.79 -3.91
N ALA A 292 22.58 -17.73 -3.24
CA ALA A 292 23.15 -18.49 -2.13
C ALA A 292 24.26 -19.46 -2.58
N ASP A 293 24.23 -19.89 -3.85
CA ASP A 293 25.12 -20.90 -4.42
C ASP A 293 26.34 -20.30 -5.12
N VAL A 294 26.48 -18.96 -5.14
CA VAL A 294 27.64 -18.28 -5.73
C VAL A 294 28.85 -18.42 -4.80
N THR A 295 29.99 -18.82 -5.35
CA THR A 295 31.22 -19.03 -4.59
C THR A 295 31.84 -17.69 -4.19
N LEU A 296 31.56 -17.27 -2.96
CA LEU A 296 32.06 -16.04 -2.34
C LEU A 296 32.65 -16.34 -0.96
N SER A 297 33.38 -15.38 -0.38
CA SER A 297 33.75 -15.49 1.04
C SER A 297 32.50 -15.52 1.92
N LYS A 298 32.56 -16.15 3.10
CA LYS A 298 31.39 -16.32 3.99
C LYS A 298 30.66 -15.01 4.29
N HIS A 299 31.41 -13.93 4.56
CA HIS A 299 30.86 -12.59 4.80
C HIS A 299 30.17 -12.03 3.55
N LEU A 300 30.86 -12.05 2.41
CA LEU A 300 30.35 -11.50 1.15
C LEU A 300 29.14 -12.27 0.63
N SER A 301 29.12 -13.60 0.79
CA SER A 301 27.99 -14.47 0.44
C SER A 301 26.73 -14.09 1.21
N ASN A 302 26.83 -13.82 2.51
CA ASN A 302 25.71 -13.37 3.33
C ASN A 302 25.16 -12.04 2.82
N ILE A 303 26.03 -11.05 2.60
CA ILE A 303 25.61 -9.73 2.11
C ILE A 303 24.94 -9.85 0.74
N TYR A 304 25.57 -10.59 -0.17
CA TYR A 304 25.10 -10.82 -1.53
C TYR A 304 23.71 -11.45 -1.56
N TYR A 305 23.53 -12.57 -0.86
CA TYR A 305 22.24 -13.25 -0.76
C TYR A 305 21.17 -12.37 -0.11
N ARG A 306 21.49 -11.76 1.04
CA ARG A 306 20.53 -10.97 1.83
C ARG A 306 20.05 -9.75 1.03
N TYR A 307 20.96 -9.07 0.32
CA TYR A 307 20.60 -7.97 -0.58
C TYR A 307 19.75 -8.44 -1.76
N LEU A 308 20.21 -9.45 -2.51
CA LEU A 308 19.50 -9.90 -3.72
C LEU A 308 18.12 -10.47 -3.43
N LYS A 309 17.93 -11.13 -2.28
CA LYS A 309 16.62 -11.62 -1.86
C LYS A 309 15.61 -10.49 -1.66
N VAL A 310 16.01 -9.43 -0.97
CA VAL A 310 15.14 -8.26 -0.75
C VAL A 310 14.95 -7.48 -2.05
N PHE A 311 16.02 -7.28 -2.80
CA PHE A 311 15.99 -6.57 -4.08
C PHE A 311 15.09 -7.28 -5.11
N GLY A 312 15.23 -8.60 -5.24
CA GLY A 312 14.39 -9.42 -6.13
C GLY A 312 12.91 -9.38 -5.75
N PHE A 313 12.60 -9.44 -4.44
CA PHE A 313 11.23 -9.23 -3.96
C PHE A 313 10.69 -7.85 -4.37
N CYS A 314 11.47 -6.79 -4.23
CA CYS A 314 11.08 -5.45 -4.67
C CYS A 314 10.84 -5.40 -6.19
N LEU A 315 11.72 -6.00 -6.99
CA LEU A 315 11.57 -6.03 -8.46
C LEU A 315 10.28 -6.74 -8.88
N ILE A 316 9.93 -7.86 -8.24
CA ILE A 316 8.67 -8.57 -8.51
C ILE A 316 7.46 -7.65 -8.27
N GLN A 317 7.48 -6.87 -7.19
CA GLN A 317 6.38 -5.97 -6.84
C GLN A 317 6.29 -4.73 -7.75
N LEU A 318 7.38 -4.37 -8.42
CA LEU A 318 7.48 -3.19 -9.28
C LEU A 318 7.32 -3.54 -10.77
N TYR A 319 7.46 -4.81 -11.16
CA TYR A 319 7.24 -5.25 -12.53
C TYR A 319 5.74 -5.16 -12.87
N PRO A 320 5.37 -4.52 -14.00
CA PRO A 320 3.98 -4.19 -14.33
C PRO A 320 3.13 -5.37 -14.81
#